data_AF-A0A2S0MBT7-F1
#
_entry.id   AF-A0A2S0MBT7-F1
#
_cell.length_a   1.000
_cell.length_b   1.000
_cell.length_c   1.000
_cell.angle_alpha   90.00
_cell.angle_beta   90.00
_cell.angle_gamma   90.00
#
_symmetry.space_group_name_H-M   'P 1'
#
loop_
_entity.id
_entity.type
_entity.pdbx_description
1 polymer ?
#
loop_
_entity_poly.entity_id
_entity_poly.type
_entity_poly.pdbx_seq_one_letter_code
_entity_poly.pdbx_strand_id
1 'polypeptide(L)'
;MPRHTVPSLQAFVATCVAGMGWAMQPQTLIQAELQAGTLVELVPHTPLDVPLHWQQARAGSALLDGLTRCVTEAARGVLVG
;
A
#
# COMPACT_ATOMS: atom_id res chain seq x y z
N MET A 1 1.18 -21.64 12.05
CA MET A 1 2.11 -20.54 12.39
C MET A 1 1.43 -19.53 13.30
N PRO A 2 2.17 -18.85 14.19
CA PRO A 2 1.63 -17.73 14.97
C PRO A 2 1.13 -16.62 14.04
N ARG A 3 0.03 -15.98 14.42
CA ARG A 3 -0.54 -14.81 13.74
C ARG A 3 -0.42 -13.63 14.68
N HIS A 4 0.20 -12.55 14.22
CA HIS A 4 0.31 -11.30 14.96
C HIS A 4 -0.68 -10.28 14.41
N THR A 5 -1.40 -9.58 15.29
CA THR A 5 -2.27 -8.46 14.92
C THR A 5 -1.58 -7.16 15.32
N VAL A 6 -1.20 -6.35 14.33
CA VAL A 6 -0.46 -5.10 14.53
C VAL A 6 -1.24 -3.97 13.84
N PRO A 7 -1.90 -3.07 14.60
CA PRO A 7 -2.78 -2.04 14.03
C PRO A 7 -2.00 -0.78 13.60
N SER A 8 -0.85 -0.94 12.94
CA SER A 8 -0.04 0.16 12.42
C SER A 8 0.74 -0.31 11.19
N LEU A 9 0.63 0.45 10.09
CA LEU A 9 1.34 0.18 8.84
C LEU A 9 2.86 0.13 9.03
N GLN A 10 3.42 1.10 9.74
CA GLN A 10 4.85 1.18 10.00
C GLN A 10 5.34 0.01 10.86
N ALA A 11 4.60 -0.34 11.91
CA ALA A 11 4.93 -1.48 12.75
C ALA A 11 4.80 -2.80 11.98
N PHE A 12 3.91 -2.88 10.98
CA PHE A 12 3.74 -4.05 10.13
C PHE A 12 4.99 -4.33 9.29
N VAL A 13 5.57 -3.30 8.67
CA VAL A 13 6.85 -3.41 7.94
C VAL A 13 7.99 -3.74 8.91
N ALA A 14 8.09 -3.03 10.03
CA ALA A 14 9.15 -3.24 11.02
C ALA A 14 9.15 -4.67 11.59
N THR A 15 7.97 -5.26 11.81
CA THR A 15 7.82 -6.64 12.29
C THR A 15 8.37 -7.65 11.28
N CYS A 16 8.13 -7.42 9.98
CA CYS A 16 8.69 -8.24 8.90
C CYS A 16 10.21 -8.09 8.81
N VAL A 17 10.73 -6.86 8.86
CA VAL A 17 12.18 -6.57 8.83
C VAL A 17 12.89 -7.20 10.04
N ALA A 18 12.25 -7.23 11.20
CA ALA A 18 12.77 -7.88 12.40
C ALA A 18 12.72 -9.43 12.36
N GLY A 19 12.24 -10.03 11.26
CA GLY A 19 12.15 -11.48 11.10
C GLY A 19 11.07 -12.15 11.96
N MET A 20 10.16 -11.37 12.55
CA MET A 20 9.11 -11.89 13.42
C MET A 20 7.96 -12.56 12.65
N GLY A 21 7.88 -12.36 11.34
CA GLY A 21 6.88 -12.99 10.49
C GLY A 21 6.87 -12.44 9.06
N TRP A 22 5.89 -12.91 8.28
CA TRP A 22 5.66 -12.47 6.91
C TRP A 22 4.27 -11.85 6.78
N ALA A 23 4.10 -11.03 5.76
CA ALA A 23 2.81 -10.42 5.45
C ALA A 23 2.71 -10.00 3.99
N MET A 24 1.48 -9.82 3.51
CA MET A 24 1.23 -9.03 2.30
C MET A 24 1.44 -7.56 2.64
N GLN A 25 2.31 -6.88 1.89
CA GLN A 25 2.67 -5.49 2.09
C GLN A 25 2.33 -4.68 0.83
N PRO A 26 1.81 -3.44 0.95
CA PRO A 26 1.75 -2.53 -0.18
C PRO A 26 3.16 -2.28 -0.70
N GLN A 27 3.39 -2.57 -1.98
CA GLN A 27 4.74 -2.51 -2.58
C GLN A 27 5.40 -1.14 -2.41
N THR A 28 4.63 -0.05 -2.50
CA THR A 28 5.11 1.33 -2.33
C THR A 28 5.73 1.61 -0.97
N LEU A 29 5.41 0.82 0.06
CA LEU A 29 5.94 0.99 1.42
C LEU A 29 7.20 0.17 1.69
N ILE A 30 7.53 -0.81 0.85
CA ILE A 30 8.65 -1.74 1.08
C ILE A 30 9.65 -1.81 -0.09
N GLN A 31 9.55 -0.89 -1.06
CA GLN A 31 10.43 -0.87 -2.24
C GLN A 31 11.91 -0.80 -1.87
N ALA A 32 12.27 0.01 -0.87
CA ALA A 32 13.66 0.15 -0.43
C ALA A 32 14.19 -1.15 0.17
N GLU A 33 13.38 -1.83 0.96
CA GLU A 33 13.72 -3.10 1.62
C GLU A 33 13.87 -4.25 0.61
N LEU A 34 13.02 -4.28 -0.41
CA LEU A 34 13.13 -5.24 -1.52
C LEU A 34 14.41 -4.98 -2.34
N GLN A 35 14.73 -3.72 -2.64
CA GLN A 35 15.94 -3.35 -3.37
C GLN A 35 17.21 -3.65 -2.57
N ALA A 36 17.17 -3.43 -1.25
CA ALA A 36 18.28 -3.75 -0.35
C ALA A 36 18.41 -5.25 -0.02
N GLY A 37 17.41 -6.06 -0.38
CA GLY A 37 17.36 -7.48 -0.04
C GLY A 37 17.12 -7.76 1.45
N THR A 38 16.73 -6.75 2.24
CA THR A 38 16.34 -6.92 3.65
C THR A 38 14.96 -7.58 3.78
N LEU A 39 14.10 -7.38 2.79
CA LEU A 39 12.89 -8.17 2.56
C LEU A 39 12.98 -8.86 1.20
N VAL A 40 12.32 -10.01 1.09
CA VAL A 40 12.22 -10.78 -0.16
C VAL A 40 10.78 -11.22 -0.40
N GLU A 41 10.42 -11.43 -1.65
CA GLU A 41 9.16 -12.08 -2.00
C GLU A 41 9.18 -13.55 -1.57
N LEU A 42 8.15 -13.98 -0.84
CA LEU A 42 8.01 -15.39 -0.46
C LEU A 42 7.75 -16.31 -1.65
N VAL A 43 6.96 -15.81 -2.60
CA VAL A 43 6.69 -16.45 -3.89
C VAL A 43 6.99 -15.40 -4.95
N PRO A 44 8.10 -15.53 -5.70
CA PRO A 44 8.50 -14.52 -6.67
C PRO A 44 7.41 -14.24 -7.72
N HIS A 45 7.26 -12.97 -8.09
CA HIS A 45 6.40 -12.48 -9.17
C HIS A 45 4.91 -12.85 -9.00
N THR A 46 4.43 -12.90 -7.76
CA THR A 46 3.02 -13.19 -7.44
C THR A 46 2.38 -12.02 -6.69
N PRO A 47 2.19 -10.85 -7.32
CA PRO A 47 1.51 -9.72 -6.70
C PRO A 47 0.00 -10.01 -6.54
N LEU A 48 -0.63 -9.29 -5.61
CA LEU A 48 -2.08 -9.23 -5.48
C LEU A 48 -2.55 -7.81 -5.82
N ASP A 49 -3.09 -7.63 -7.02
CA ASP A 49 -3.63 -6.35 -7.45
C ASP A 49 -5.03 -6.14 -6.85
N VAL A 50 -5.20 -5.01 -6.14
CA VAL A 50 -6.46 -4.63 -5.49
C VAL A 50 -6.94 -3.31 -6.07
N PRO A 51 -8.09 -3.26 -6.77
CA PRO A 51 -8.62 -2.02 -7.33
C PRO A 51 -9.05 -1.07 -6.20
N LEU A 52 -8.65 0.20 -6.30
CA LEU A 52 -9.03 1.26 -5.38
C LEU A 52 -10.02 2.22 -6.05
N HIS A 53 -10.96 2.75 -5.26
CA HIS A 53 -11.99 3.67 -5.74
C HIS A 53 -12.02 4.92 -4.87
N TRP A 54 -12.09 6.09 -5.53
CA TRP A 54 -12.42 7.35 -4.88
C TRP A 54 -13.93 7.58 -4.93
N GLN A 55 -14.52 7.92 -3.78
CA GLN A 55 -15.96 8.19 -3.67
C GLN A 55 -16.16 9.58 -3.07
N GLN A 56 -17.05 10.36 -3.70
CA GLN A 56 -17.45 11.68 -3.22
C GLN A 56 -18.98 11.81 -3.18
N ALA A 57 -19.49 12.75 -2.37
CA ALA A 57 -20.91 13.05 -2.30
C ALA A 57 -21.44 13.61 -3.63
N ARG A 58 -22.66 13.22 -4.02
CA ARG A 58 -23.27 13.62 -5.31
C ARG A 58 -23.57 15.11 -5.44
N ALA A 59 -23.84 15.79 -4.32
CA ALA A 59 -23.97 17.25 -4.30
C ALA A 59 -22.56 17.87 -4.31
N GLY A 60 -21.92 17.83 -5.48
CA GLY A 60 -20.56 18.32 -5.67
C GLY A 60 -20.47 19.84 -5.52
N SER A 61 -19.41 20.30 -4.87
CA SER A 61 -18.98 21.70 -4.88
C SER A 61 -17.65 21.82 -5.64
N ALA A 62 -17.30 23.01 -6.12
CA ALA A 62 -16.03 23.23 -6.82
C ALA A 62 -14.79 22.82 -6.00
N LEU A 63 -14.89 22.83 -4.66
CA LEU A 63 -13.85 22.32 -3.76
C LEU A 63 -13.69 20.80 -3.89
N LEU A 64 -14.80 20.06 -3.98
CA LEU A 64 -14.78 18.60 -4.14
C LEU A 64 -14.26 18.18 -5.53
N ASP A 65 -14.49 18.99 -6.56
CA ASP A 65 -13.88 18.79 -7.88
C ASP A 65 -12.37 18.94 -7.82
N GLY A 66 -11.89 20.00 -7.13
CA GLY A 66 -10.47 20.22 -6.89
C GLY A 66 -9.82 19.07 -6.13
N LEU A 67 -10.46 18.58 -5.07
CA LEU A 67 -9.97 17.43 -4.29
C LEU A 67 -9.95 16.15 -5.13
N THR A 68 -11.00 15.88 -5.89
CA THR A 68 -11.09 14.71 -6.78
C THR A 68 -9.92 14.68 -7.75
N ARG A 69 -9.59 15.84 -8.34
CA ARG A 69 -8.43 15.96 -9.23
C ARG A 69 -7.11 15.66 -8.50
N CYS A 70 -6.87 16.26 -7.33
CA CYS A 70 -5.66 16.00 -6.56
C CYS A 70 -5.51 14.51 -6.17
N VAL A 71 -6.59 13.87 -5.72
CA VAL A 71 -6.57 12.44 -5.35
C VAL A 71 -6.30 11.56 -6.56
N THR A 72 -6.95 11.81 -7.70
CA THR A 72 -6.73 11.02 -8.91
C THR A 72 -5.35 11.25 -9.54
N GLU A 73 -4.82 12.47 -9.50
CA GLU A 73 -3.44 12.77 -9.92
C GLU A 73 -2.43 12.02 -9.05
N ALA A 74 -2.58 12.07 -7.72
CA ALA A 74 -1.71 11.33 -6.80
C ALA A 74 -1.80 9.81 -7.04
N ALA A 75 -3.01 9.28 -7.22
CA ALA A 75 -3.24 7.85 -7.45
C ALA A 75 -2.55 7.35 -8.73
N ARG A 76 -2.60 8.13 -9.83
CA ARG A 76 -1.89 7.78 -11.09
C ARG A 76 -0.38 7.65 -10.92
N GLY A 77 0.21 8.34 -9.95
CA GLY A 77 1.65 8.29 -9.69
C GLY A 77 2.11 7.08 -8.88
N VAL A 78 1.19 6.37 -8.21
CA VAL A 78 1.55 5.33 -7.22
C VAL A 78 0.81 4.01 -7.37
N LEU A 79 -0.31 3.99 -8.10
CA LEU A 79 -1.07 2.77 -8.37
C LEU A 79 -0.69 2.19 -9.74
N VAL A 80 -0.73 0.87 -9.83
CA VAL A 80 -0.61 0.14 -11.10
C VAL A 80 -1.87 0.37 -11.95
N GLY A 81 -1.67 0.48 -13.26
CA GLY A 81 -2.73 0.76 -14.25
C GLY A 81 -3.40 -0.49 -14.79
#